data_AF-A0A843VNV4-F1
#
_entry.id   AF-A0A843VNV4-F1
#
_cell.length_a   1.000
_cell.length_b   1.000
_cell.length_c   1.000
_cell.angle_alpha   90.00
_cell.angle_beta   90.00
_cell.angle_gamma   90.00
#
_symmetry.space_group_name_H-M   'P 1'
#
loop_
_entity.id
_entity.type
_entity.pdbx_description
1 polymer ?
#
loop_
_entity_poly.entity_id
_entity_poly.type
_entity_poly.pdbx_seq_one_letter_code
_entity_poly.pdbx_strand_id
1 'polypeptide(L)'
;MNSQVKDLSNVKEEVYGALDSFVAWELEFPLIVVKKALKTLEFEKEWKRIIQVFADMEELGIRPDQKIVKMVGDVFQKLGMLDKYEKITAKYPPPTWEYRYIKGKRVKIRVKDLNNDSDQESLGKYIA
;
A
#
# COMPACT_ATOMS: atom_id res chain seq x y z
N MET A 1 -25.54 -13.05 -52.29
CA MET A 1 -25.44 -13.95 -51.12
C MET A 1 -24.79 -13.15 -50.01
N ASN A 2 -25.57 -12.74 -49.00
CA ASN A 2 -25.14 -11.82 -47.95
C ASN A 2 -24.35 -12.57 -46.88
N SER A 3 -23.04 -12.32 -46.78
CA SER A 3 -22.21 -12.79 -45.67
C SER A 3 -22.47 -11.95 -44.43
N GLN A 4 -23.30 -12.46 -43.51
CA GLN A 4 -23.43 -11.92 -42.16
C GLN A 4 -22.11 -12.13 -41.41
N VAL A 5 -21.31 -11.07 -41.27
CA VAL A 5 -20.29 -10.99 -40.23
C VAL A 5 -21.05 -10.85 -38.91
N LYS A 6 -21.14 -11.93 -38.13
CA LYS A 6 -21.67 -11.86 -36.76
C LYS A 6 -20.68 -11.07 -35.93
N ASP A 7 -21.09 -9.89 -35.47
CA ASP A 7 -20.39 -9.12 -34.46
C ASP A 7 -20.08 -10.05 -33.27
N LEU A 8 -18.79 -10.23 -32.96
CA LEU A 8 -18.31 -10.95 -31.77
C LEU A 8 -18.61 -10.09 -30.54
N SER A 9 -19.89 -9.85 -30.26
CA SER A 9 -20.33 -9.05 -29.13
C SER A 9 -20.12 -9.82 -27.82
N ASN A 10 -19.48 -9.16 -26.87
CA ASN A 10 -19.45 -9.48 -25.43
C ASN A 10 -18.63 -10.68 -24.94
N VAL A 11 -18.38 -11.71 -25.76
CA VAL A 11 -17.67 -12.92 -25.29
C VAL A 11 -16.27 -12.60 -24.77
N LYS A 12 -15.55 -11.66 -25.40
CA LYS A 12 -14.23 -11.27 -24.92
C LYS A 12 -14.30 -10.58 -23.56
N GLU A 13 -15.22 -9.65 -23.36
CA GLU A 13 -15.35 -8.93 -22.08
C GLU A 13 -15.82 -9.83 -20.94
N GLU A 14 -16.72 -10.78 -21.21
CA GLU A 14 -17.13 -11.77 -20.22
C GLU A 14 -15.99 -12.72 -19.85
N VAL A 15 -15.22 -13.17 -20.85
CA VAL A 15 -14.04 -14.01 -20.63
C VAL A 15 -12.96 -13.25 -19.86
N TYR A 16 -12.69 -11.99 -20.22
CA TYR A 16 -11.74 -11.15 -19.48
C TYR A 16 -12.23 -10.82 -18.07
N GLY A 17 -13.52 -10.52 -17.87
CA GLY A 17 -14.10 -10.29 -16.55
C GLY A 17 -14.08 -11.53 -15.66
N ALA A 18 -14.28 -12.72 -16.23
CA ALA A 18 -14.17 -13.99 -15.51
C ALA A 18 -12.72 -14.36 -15.17
N LEU A 19 -11.78 -14.15 -16.11
CA LEU A 19 -10.34 -14.31 -15.85
C LEU A 19 -9.83 -13.31 -14.81
N ASP A 20 -10.25 -12.04 -14.89
CA ASP A 20 -9.87 -11.01 -13.92
C ASP A 20 -10.47 -11.32 -12.54
N SER A 21 -11.70 -11.83 -12.46
CA SER A 21 -12.32 -12.27 -11.21
C SER A 21 -11.62 -13.49 -10.59
N PHE A 22 -11.15 -14.45 -11.41
CA PHE A 22 -10.42 -15.64 -10.96
C PHE A 22 -8.99 -15.31 -10.51
N VAL A 23 -8.27 -14.47 -11.28
CA VAL A 23 -6.95 -13.96 -10.92
C VAL A 23 -7.03 -13.02 -9.71
N ALA A 24 -8.09 -12.23 -9.56
CA ALA A 24 -8.29 -11.36 -8.40
C ALA A 24 -8.53 -12.12 -7.07
N TRP A 25 -8.88 -13.41 -7.11
CA TRP A 25 -9.02 -14.25 -5.92
C TRP A 25 -7.74 -15.04 -5.57
N GLU A 26 -6.88 -15.32 -6.55
CA GLU A 26 -5.61 -16.05 -6.34
C GLU A 26 -4.40 -15.11 -6.19
N LEU A 27 -4.55 -13.84 -6.60
CA LEU A 27 -3.61 -12.75 -6.37
C LEU A 27 -4.33 -11.62 -5.63
N GLU A 28 -4.43 -11.76 -4.30
CA GLU A 28 -4.23 -10.59 -3.45
C GLU A 28 -2.92 -9.94 -3.94
N PHE A 29 -3.01 -8.80 -4.64
CA PHE A 29 -1.89 -8.08 -5.25
C PHE A 29 -0.66 -8.12 -4.32
N PRO A 30 0.59 -8.27 -4.81
CA PRO A 30 1.78 -8.49 -3.98
C PRO A 30 1.86 -7.59 -2.74
N LEU A 31 1.35 -6.36 -2.81
CA LEU A 31 1.24 -5.44 -1.68
C LEU A 31 0.44 -5.96 -0.48
N ILE A 32 -0.68 -6.67 -0.66
CA ILE A 32 -1.51 -7.17 0.45
C ILE A 32 -0.75 -8.28 1.19
N VAL A 33 -0.21 -9.25 0.43
CA VAL A 33 0.61 -10.35 0.98
C VAL A 33 1.85 -9.81 1.67
N VAL A 34 2.58 -8.88 1.02
CA VAL A 34 3.76 -8.25 1.62
C VAL A 34 3.39 -7.46 2.86
N LYS A 35 2.30 -6.69 2.86
CA LYS A 35 1.85 -5.95 4.05
C LYS A 35 1.50 -6.87 5.21
N LYS A 36 0.94 -8.05 4.94
CA LYS A 36 0.68 -9.09 5.96
C LYS A 36 2.00 -9.69 6.47
N ALA A 37 2.90 -10.07 5.58
CA ALA A 37 4.21 -10.62 5.93
C ALA A 37 5.04 -9.63 6.77
N LEU A 38 5.10 -8.36 6.36
CA LEU A 38 5.80 -7.29 7.07
C LEU A 38 5.26 -7.09 8.49
N LYS A 39 3.94 -7.12 8.68
CA LYS A 39 3.32 -7.07 10.01
C LYS A 39 3.74 -8.25 10.89
N THR A 40 3.77 -9.46 10.33
CA THR A 40 4.22 -10.65 11.07
C THR A 40 5.70 -10.52 11.46
N LEU A 41 6.56 -10.11 10.52
CA LEU A 41 7.99 -9.93 10.77
C LEU A 41 8.27 -8.81 11.79
N GLU A 42 7.45 -7.76 11.81
CA GLU A 42 7.54 -6.69 12.80
C GLU A 42 7.21 -7.22 14.21
N PHE A 43 6.17 -8.04 14.34
CA PHE A 43 5.81 -8.70 15.61
C PHE A 43 6.93 -9.64 16.09
N GLU A 44 7.54 -10.40 15.18
CA GLU A 44 8.68 -11.27 15.45
C GLU A 44 10.00 -10.52 15.68
N LYS A 45 10.02 -9.19 15.46
CA LYS A 45 11.22 -8.32 15.54
C LYS A 45 12.33 -8.73 14.57
N GLU A 46 11.97 -9.32 13.44
CA GLU A 46 12.88 -9.77 12.39
C GLU A 46 13.22 -8.62 11.42
N TRP A 47 13.92 -7.62 11.93
CA TRP A 47 14.24 -6.36 11.22
C TRP A 47 14.99 -6.57 9.90
N LYS A 48 15.91 -7.54 9.87
CA LYS A 48 16.69 -7.85 8.68
C LYS A 48 15.82 -8.42 7.55
N ARG A 49 14.82 -9.24 7.90
CA ARG A 49 13.88 -9.81 6.92
C ARG A 49 12.94 -8.75 6.35
N ILE A 50 12.53 -7.77 7.15
CA ILE A 50 11.76 -6.62 6.66
C ILE A 50 12.51 -5.86 5.56
N ILE A 51 13.82 -5.63 5.76
CA ILE A 51 14.66 -4.98 4.74
C ILE A 51 14.78 -5.85 3.50
N GLN A 52 14.94 -7.17 3.65
CA GLN A 52 15.02 -8.09 2.51
C GLN A 52 13.76 -8.06 1.66
N VAL A 53 12.59 -8.23 2.29
CA VAL A 53 11.30 -8.19 1.60
C VAL A 53 11.12 -6.86 0.86
N PHE A 54 11.52 -5.75 1.48
CA PHE A 54 11.46 -4.44 0.82
C PHE A 54 12.39 -4.36 -0.40
N ALA A 55 13.62 -4.88 -0.30
CA ALA A 55 14.56 -4.91 -1.42
C ALA A 55 14.00 -5.75 -2.59
N ASP A 56 13.46 -6.94 -2.30
CA ASP A 56 12.85 -7.82 -3.29
C ASP A 56 11.66 -7.14 -3.99
N MET A 57 10.82 -6.39 -3.24
CA MET A 57 9.74 -5.60 -3.84
C MET A 57 10.26 -4.53 -4.81
N GLU A 58 11.29 -3.78 -4.42
CA GLU A 58 11.87 -2.75 -5.28
C GLU A 58 12.50 -3.36 -6.55
N GLU A 59 13.15 -4.51 -6.42
CA GLU A 59 13.75 -5.26 -7.54
C GLU A 59 12.69 -5.74 -8.54
N LEU A 60 11.53 -6.18 -8.05
CA LEU A 60 10.38 -6.56 -8.87
C LEU A 60 9.64 -5.35 -9.48
N GLY A 61 10.10 -4.12 -9.24
CA GLY A 61 9.46 -2.89 -9.72
C GLY A 61 8.11 -2.59 -9.05
N ILE A 62 7.82 -3.23 -7.92
CA ILE A 62 6.57 -3.03 -7.17
C ILE A 62 6.70 -1.76 -6.34
N ARG A 63 5.84 -0.78 -6.59
CA ARG A 63 5.85 0.47 -5.81
C ARG A 63 5.29 0.24 -4.40
N PRO A 64 6.06 0.48 -3.33
CA PRO A 64 5.60 0.29 -1.96
C PRO A 64 4.56 1.35 -1.54
N ASP A 65 3.64 0.95 -0.65
CA ASP A 65 2.69 1.85 0.03
C ASP A 65 3.43 2.71 1.07
N GLN A 66 2.91 3.90 1.37
CA GLN A 66 3.49 4.82 2.37
C GLN A 66 3.61 4.17 3.76
N LYS A 67 2.69 3.27 4.11
CA LYS A 67 2.77 2.50 5.37
C LYS A 67 4.01 1.59 5.40
N ILE A 68 4.34 0.96 4.28
CA ILE A 68 5.52 0.09 4.15
C ILE A 68 6.79 0.95 4.21
N VAL A 69 6.81 2.07 3.47
CA VAL A 69 7.94 3.02 3.48
C VAL A 69 8.22 3.52 4.90
N LYS A 70 7.18 3.89 5.66
CA LYS A 70 7.34 4.32 7.07
C LYS A 70 7.94 3.22 7.93
N MET A 71 7.39 2.00 7.87
CA MET A 71 7.87 0.85 8.64
C MET A 71 9.34 0.53 8.34
N VAL A 72 9.74 0.50 7.08
CA VAL A 72 11.14 0.26 6.67
C VAL A 72 12.04 1.41 7.12
N GLY A 73 11.56 2.65 7.05
CA GLY A 73 12.25 3.82 7.59
C GLY A 73 12.53 3.69 9.09
N ASP A 74 11.52 3.28 9.88
CA ASP A 74 11.66 3.05 11.32
C ASP A 74 12.67 1.94 11.62
N VAL A 75 12.70 0.88 10.79
CA VAL A 75 13.70 -0.20 10.89
C VAL A 75 15.11 0.30 10.58
N PHE A 76 15.30 1.12 9.54
CA PHE A 76 16.60 1.72 9.25
C PHE A 76 17.10 2.61 10.38
N GLN A 77 16.22 3.41 10.99
CA GLN A 77 16.57 4.21 12.17
C GLN A 77 16.98 3.33 13.35
N LYS A 78 16.21 2.26 13.65
CA LYS A 78 16.54 1.30 14.73
C LYS A 78 17.89 0.61 14.53
N LEU A 79 18.29 0.38 13.27
CA LEU A 79 19.56 -0.25 12.93
C LEU A 79 20.71 0.76 12.72
N GLY A 80 20.46 2.07 12.90
CA GLY A 80 21.46 3.13 12.69
C GLY A 80 21.81 3.37 11.22
N MET A 81 20.99 2.89 10.28
CA MET A 81 21.22 2.97 8.83
C MET A 81 20.64 4.28 8.25
N LEU A 82 21.10 5.42 8.76
CA LEU A 82 20.54 6.74 8.41
C LEU A 82 20.70 7.10 6.93
N ASP A 83 21.82 6.73 6.29
CA ASP A 83 22.01 6.96 4.86
C ASP A 83 20.91 6.31 4.00
N LYS A 84 20.43 5.12 4.42
CA LYS A 84 19.35 4.41 3.73
C LYS A 84 18.00 5.05 4.02
N TYR A 85 17.80 5.55 5.23
CA TYR A 85 16.61 6.30 5.61
C TYR A 85 16.44 7.58 4.78
N GLU A 86 17.51 8.34 4.58
CA GLU A 86 17.47 9.53 3.73
C GLU A 86 17.16 9.18 2.27
N LYS A 87 17.75 8.10 1.75
CA LYS A 87 17.49 7.63 0.37
C LYS A 87 16.03 7.22 0.17
N ILE A 88 15.45 6.44 1.09
CA ILE A 88 14.08 5.96 0.94
C ILE A 88 13.06 7.10 1.10
N THR A 89 13.30 8.05 2.02
CA THR A 89 12.41 9.21 2.22
C THR A 89 12.49 10.21 1.06
N ALA A 90 13.66 10.35 0.43
CA ALA A 90 13.81 11.13 -0.80
C ALA A 90 13.10 10.46 -2.00
N LYS A 91 13.17 9.13 -2.10
CA LYS A 91 12.56 8.35 -3.20
C LYS A 91 11.03 8.27 -3.08
N TYR A 92 10.51 8.14 -1.86
CA TYR A 92 9.08 8.03 -1.57
C TYR A 92 8.64 9.05 -0.53
N PRO A 93 8.60 10.35 -0.88
CA PRO A 93 8.17 11.38 0.06
C PRO A 93 6.70 11.15 0.44
N PRO A 94 6.32 11.38 1.70
CA PRO A 94 4.93 11.27 2.12
C PRO A 94 4.07 12.27 1.33
N PRO A 95 2.86 11.87 0.89
CA PRO A 95 1.98 12.75 0.16
C PRO A 95 1.60 13.92 1.06
N THR A 96 1.82 15.14 0.57
CA THR A 96 1.52 16.36 1.33
C THR A 96 0.06 16.79 1.23
N TRP A 97 -0.71 16.16 0.34
CA TRP A 97 -2.09 16.52 0.01
C TRP A 97 -2.99 15.28 -0.05
N GLU A 98 -4.17 15.36 0.56
CA GLU A 98 -5.22 14.35 0.51
C GLU A 98 -6.50 14.97 -0.03
N TYR A 99 -7.20 14.26 -0.92
CA TYR A 99 -8.52 14.68 -1.36
C TYR A 99 -9.57 14.04 -0.47
N ARG A 100 -10.44 14.86 0.11
CA ARG A 100 -11.54 14.39 0.94
C ARG A 100 -12.85 14.99 0.45
N TYR A 101 -13.91 14.19 0.50
CA TYR A 101 -15.25 14.67 0.22
C TYR A 101 -15.85 15.21 1.51
N ILE A 102 -16.10 16.51 1.54
CA ILE A 102 -16.76 17.18 2.65
C ILE A 102 -18.04 17.79 2.08
N LYS A 103 -19.20 17.33 2.59
CA LYS A 103 -20.52 17.82 2.18
C LYS A 103 -20.72 17.78 0.64
N GLY A 104 -20.31 16.67 0.02
CA GLY A 104 -20.40 16.48 -1.44
C GLY A 104 -19.38 17.26 -2.28
N LYS A 105 -18.54 18.11 -1.68
CA LYS A 105 -17.47 18.85 -2.38
C LYS A 105 -16.13 18.14 -2.19
N ARG A 106 -15.36 18.00 -3.27
CA ARG A 106 -13.97 17.49 -3.21
C ARG A 106 -13.04 18.62 -2.75
N VAL A 107 -12.46 18.47 -1.57
CA VAL A 107 -11.53 19.42 -0.97
C VAL A 107 -10.13 18.81 -0.92
N LYS A 108 -9.11 19.60 -1.25
CA LYS A 108 -7.69 19.22 -1.12
C LYS A 108 -7.18 19.69 0.24
N ILE A 109 -6.89 18.76 1.14
CA ILE A 109 -6.44 19.00 2.52
C ILE A 109 -4.94 18.71 2.59
N ARG A 110 -4.19 19.46 3.41
CA ARG A 110 -2.78 19.19 3.67
C ARG A 110 -2.65 18.06 4.71
N VAL A 111 -1.87 17.02 4.41
CA VAL A 111 -1.79 15.79 5.23
C VAL A 111 -1.18 16.03 6.62
N LYS A 112 -0.32 17.04 6.77
CA LYS A 112 0.30 17.41 8.06
C LYS A 112 -0.72 17.71 9.17
N ASP A 113 -1.94 18.08 8.80
CA ASP A 113 -3.01 18.45 9.73
C ASP A 113 -3.91 17.27 10.12
N LEU A 114 -3.65 16.05 9.61
CA LEU A 114 -4.49 14.86 9.79
C LEU A 114 -3.92 13.80 10.73
N ASN A 115 -2.61 13.83 11.01
CA ASN A 115 -1.93 12.83 11.84
C ASN A 115 -1.88 13.17 13.34
N ASN A 116 -2.46 14.31 13.76
CA ASN A 116 -2.50 14.71 15.17
C ASN A 116 -3.71 14.12 15.94
N ASP A 117 -4.63 13.43 15.27
CA ASP A 117 -5.86 12.91 15.90
C ASP A 117 -5.84 11.38 16.17
N SER A 118 -4.87 10.61 15.66
CA SER A 118 -4.93 9.14 15.77
C SER A 118 -4.09 8.51 16.88
N ASP A 119 -3.24 9.28 17.58
CA ASP A 119 -2.19 8.69 18.42
C ASP A 119 -2.30 9.01 19.92
N GLN A 120 -3.43 9.55 20.44
CA GLN A 120 -3.49 9.87 21.89
C GLN A 120 -4.79 9.73 22.72
N GLU A 121 -5.92 9.20 22.22
CA GLU A 121 -7.09 8.97 23.10
C GLU A 121 -7.89 7.74 22.65
N SER A 122 -7.78 6.57 23.31
CA SER A 122 -8.92 6.01 24.08
C SER A 122 -8.61 4.73 24.89
N LEU A 123 -7.35 4.38 25.18
CA LEU A 123 -7.05 3.28 26.13
C LEU A 123 -6.79 3.72 27.58
N GLY A 124 -6.97 5.01 27.88
CA GLY A 124 -6.83 5.58 29.23
C GLY A 124 -8.14 5.85 29.98
N LYS A 125 -9.32 5.48 29.44
CA LYS A 125 -10.63 5.89 30.01
C LYS A 125 -11.46 4.77 30.64
N TYR A 126 -10.94 3.54 30.74
CA TYR A 126 -11.65 2.39 31.32
C TYR A 126 -11.00 1.80 32.57
N ILE A 127 -10.04 2.51 33.18
CA ILE A 127 -9.44 2.12 34.45
C ILE A 127 -9.41 3.34 35.37
N ALA A 128 -10.56 3.62 35.99
CA ALA A 128 -10.71 4.39 37.23
C ALA A 128 -12.05 4.02 37.86
#